data_AF-W4QEV3-F1
#
_entry.id   AF-W4QEV3-F1
#
_cell.length_a   1.000
_cell.length_b   1.000
_cell.length_c   1.000
_cell.angle_alpha   90.00
_cell.angle_beta   90.00
_cell.angle_gamma   90.00
#
_symmetry.space_group_name_H-M   'P 1'
#
loop_
_entity.id
_entity.type
_entity.pdbx_description
1 polymer ?
#
loop_
_entity_poly.entity_id
_entity_poly.type
_entity_poly.pdbx_seq_one_letter_code
_entity_poly.pdbx_strand_id
1 'polypeptide(L)'
;MALIISLVIAIIISVFAIINVEAVPVNYLFGVAEWPLILVILGSVLMGAIIAGAMAMVRIYRLQHEMKRMKQAHAVPEFDSEDNQTMVDEDESIANEKK
;
A
#
# COMPACT_ATOMS: atom_id res chain seq x y z
N MET A 1 -22.33 -20.99 2.64
CA MET A 1 -23.17 -20.03 3.39
C MET A 1 -22.86 -18.57 3.03
N ALA A 2 -21.59 -18.15 3.01
CA ALA A 2 -21.20 -16.77 2.68
C ALA A 2 -21.78 -16.23 1.36
N LEU A 3 -21.85 -17.05 0.29
CA LEU A 3 -22.42 -16.65 -1.00
C LEU A 3 -23.92 -16.35 -0.93
N ILE A 4 -24.67 -17.10 -0.14
CA ILE A 4 -26.12 -16.92 0.01
C ILE A 4 -26.39 -15.64 0.82
N ILE A 5 -25.59 -15.42 1.86
CA ILE A 5 -25.66 -14.19 2.69
C ILE A 5 -25.27 -12.96 1.87
N SER A 6 -24.18 -13.02 1.11
CA SER A 6 -23.76 -11.89 0.26
C SER A 6 -24.76 -11.62 -0.86
N LEU A 7 -25.41 -12.66 -1.40
CA LEU A 7 -26.47 -12.50 -2.39
C LEU A 7 -27.70 -11.79 -1.80
N VAL A 8 -28.15 -12.19 -0.62
CA VAL A 8 -29.28 -11.53 0.08
C VAL A 8 -28.93 -10.07 0.39
N ILE A 9 -27.71 -9.80 0.87
CA ILE A 9 -27.24 -8.44 1.12
C ILE A 9 -27.16 -7.63 -0.18
N ALA A 10 -26.65 -8.21 -1.27
CA ALA A 10 -26.57 -7.55 -2.56
C ALA A 10 -27.94 -7.19 -3.12
N ILE A 11 -28.95 -8.06 -2.96
CA ILE A 11 -30.33 -7.79 -3.36
C ILE A 11 -30.91 -6.61 -2.55
N ILE A 12 -30.69 -6.59 -1.24
CA ILE A 12 -31.14 -5.48 -0.38
C ILE A 12 -30.51 -4.16 -0.83
N ILE A 13 -29.19 -4.14 -1.04
CA ILE A 13 -28.46 -2.95 -1.53
C ILE A 13 -28.98 -2.53 -2.91
N SER A 14 -29.23 -3.48 -3.82
CA SER A 14 -29.74 -3.20 -5.16
C SER A 14 -31.14 -2.57 -5.14
N VAL A 15 -32.02 -3.03 -4.25
CA VAL A 15 -33.36 -2.47 -4.09
C VAL A 15 -33.27 -1.04 -3.54
N PHE A 16 -32.44 -0.81 -2.53
CA PHE A 16 -32.20 0.53 -1.99
C PHE A 16 -31.63 1.50 -3.04
N ALA A 17 -30.72 1.02 -3.89
CA ALA A 17 -30.13 1.82 -4.97
C ALA A 17 -31.16 2.21 -6.04
N ILE A 18 -32.11 1.32 -6.36
CA ILE A 18 -33.20 1.62 -7.30
C ILE A 18 -34.22 2.59 -6.69
N ILE A 19 -34.62 2.40 -5.44
CA ILE A 19 -35.64 3.26 -4.80
C ILE A 19 -35.10 4.67 -4.57
N ASN A 20 -33.83 4.83 -4.21
CA ASN A 20 -33.20 6.13 -4.01
C ASN A 20 -32.59 6.70 -5.31
N VAL A 21 -32.89 6.08 -6.46
CA VAL A 21 -32.58 6.64 -7.79
C VAL A 21 -33.54 7.79 -8.16
N GLU A 22 -34.16 8.41 -7.18
CA GLU A 22 -34.93 9.63 -7.37
C GLU A 22 -34.00 10.71 -7.94
N ALA A 23 -34.37 11.19 -9.13
CA ALA A 23 -33.65 12.25 -9.80
C ALA A 23 -33.88 13.54 -9.02
N VAL A 24 -32.85 13.99 -8.30
CA VAL A 24 -32.89 15.26 -7.58
C VAL A 24 -32.29 16.31 -8.50
N PRO A 25 -32.93 17.47 -8.70
CA PRO A 25 -32.37 18.52 -9.53
C PRO A 25 -31.10 19.04 -8.86
N VAL A 26 -29.95 18.78 -9.47
CA VAL A 26 -28.66 19.31 -9.01
C VAL A 26 -28.27 20.49 -9.88
N ASN A 27 -28.02 21.63 -9.24
CA ASN A 27 -27.59 22.84 -9.91
C ASN A 27 -26.06 22.87 -9.97
N TYR A 28 -25.51 22.51 -11.13
CA TYR A 28 -24.07 22.43 -11.37
C TYR A 28 -23.52 23.77 -11.87
N LEU A 29 -23.84 24.88 -11.18
CA LEU A 29 -23.34 26.26 -11.39
C LEU A 29 -23.62 26.90 -12.78
N PHE A 30 -23.77 26.10 -13.84
CA PHE A 30 -23.95 26.49 -15.24
C PHE A 30 -25.16 25.77 -15.89
N GLY A 31 -25.98 25.07 -15.10
CA GLY A 31 -27.15 24.34 -15.58
C GLY A 31 -27.75 23.44 -14.49
N VAL A 32 -29.01 23.06 -14.67
CA VAL A 32 -29.71 22.09 -13.80
C VAL A 32 -29.77 20.76 -14.53
N ALA A 33 -29.27 19.70 -13.88
CA ALA A 33 -29.36 18.35 -14.42
C ALA A 33 -29.96 17.41 -13.37
N GLU A 34 -30.90 16.58 -13.81
CA GLU A 34 -31.63 15.65 -12.95
C GLU A 34 -30.87 14.33 -12.85
N TRP A 35 -29.90 14.29 -11.92
CA TRP A 35 -29.11 13.09 -11.63
C TRP A 35 -29.49 12.53 -10.26
N PRO A 36 -29.50 11.20 -10.08
CA PRO A 36 -29.63 10.58 -8.77
C PRO A 36 -28.57 11.09 -7.78
N LEU A 37 -28.98 11.51 -6.58
CA LEU A 37 -28.08 12.09 -5.57
C LEU A 37 -26.93 11.14 -5.18
N ILE A 38 -27.19 9.83 -5.19
CA ILE A 38 -26.19 8.81 -4.88
C ILE A 38 -25.00 8.82 -5.85
N LEU A 39 -25.21 9.11 -7.14
CA LEU A 39 -24.12 9.19 -8.11
C LEU A 39 -23.18 10.35 -7.79
N VAL A 40 -23.74 11.46 -7.33
CA VAL A 40 -22.97 12.64 -6.93
C VAL A 40 -22.14 12.35 -5.67
N ILE A 41 -22.74 11.68 -4.68
CA ILE A 41 -22.05 11.29 -3.44
C ILE A 41 -20.92 10.30 -3.76
N LEU A 42 -21.20 9.24 -4.52
CA LEU A 42 -20.20 8.25 -4.92
C LEU A 42 -19.05 8.88 -5.71
N GLY A 43 -19.36 9.75 -6.68
CA GLY A 43 -18.35 10.49 -7.43
C GLY A 43 -17.49 11.38 -6.52
N SER A 44 -18.11 12.09 -5.58
CA SER A 44 -17.42 12.97 -4.64
C SER A 44 -16.50 12.20 -3.69
N VAL A 45 -16.99 11.09 -3.12
CA VAL A 45 -16.22 10.22 -2.23
C VAL A 45 -15.07 9.56 -2.99
N LEU A 46 -15.32 9.08 -4.21
CA LEU A 46 -14.28 8.52 -5.06
C LEU A 46 -13.19 9.54 -5.37
N MET A 47 -13.56 10.77 -5.73
CA MET A 47 -12.61 11.85 -5.99
C MET A 47 -11.79 12.18 -4.73
N GLY A 48 -12.45 12.26 -3.57
CA GLY A 48 -11.78 12.45 -2.28
C GLY A 48 -10.80 11.32 -1.96
N ALA A 49 -11.18 10.06 -2.19
CA ALA A 49 -10.33 8.90 -1.98
C ALA A 49 -9.11 8.88 -2.91
N ILE A 50 -9.28 9.26 -4.18
CA ILE A 50 -8.18 9.38 -5.15
C ILE A 50 -7.18 10.44 -4.67
N ILE A 51 -7.66 11.62 -4.26
CA ILE A 51 -6.80 12.71 -3.79
C ILE A 51 -6.06 12.30 -2.50
N ALA A 52 -6.79 11.73 -1.53
CA ALA A 52 -6.20 11.25 -0.28
C ALA A 52 -5.14 10.15 -0.54
N GLY A 53 -5.46 9.20 -1.42
CA GLY A 53 -4.54 8.14 -1.84
C GLY A 53 -3.28 8.70 -2.52
N ALA A 54 -3.43 9.68 -3.40
CA ALA A 54 -2.30 10.35 -4.05
C ALA A 54 -1.39 11.07 -3.03
N MET A 55 -1.98 11.80 -2.07
CA MET A 55 -1.21 12.45 -1.00
C MET A 55 -0.48 11.43 -0.11
N ALA A 56 -1.14 10.33 0.24
CA ALA A 56 -0.54 9.24 1.01
C ALA A 56 0.65 8.62 0.25
N MET A 57 0.49 8.38 -1.05
CA MET A 57 1.54 7.79 -1.90
C MET A 57 2.78 8.70 -1.96
N VAL A 58 2.60 10.00 -2.15
CA VAL A 58 3.70 10.98 -2.15
C VAL A 58 4.43 10.99 -0.81
N ARG A 59 3.69 10.95 0.30
CA ARG A 59 4.28 10.89 1.65
C ARG A 59 5.14 9.64 1.81
N ILE A 60 4.60 8.47 1.49
CA ILE A 60 5.32 7.19 1.58
C ILE A 60 6.60 7.21 0.73
N TYR A 61 6.54 7.76 -0.49
CA TYR A 61 7.70 7.87 -1.37
C TYR A 61 8.84 8.71 -0.75
N ARG A 62 8.50 9.87 -0.16
CA ARG A 62 9.49 10.71 0.54
C ARG A 62 10.11 9.99 1.72
N LEU A 63 9.29 9.30 2.54
CA LEU A 63 9.78 8.51 3.67
C LEU A 63 10.73 7.39 3.22
N GLN A 64 10.41 6.68 2.14
CA GLN A 64 11.28 5.64 1.60
C GLN A 64 12.62 6.20 1.11
N HIS A 65 12.60 7.38 0.47
CA HIS A 65 13.82 8.03 -0.01
C HIS A 65 14.72 8.48 1.15
N GLU A 66 14.13 9.07 2.20
CA GLU A 66 14.84 9.43 3.43
C GLU A 66 15.40 8.20 4.15
N MET A 67 14.64 7.12 4.26
CA MET A 67 15.14 5.86 4.82
C MET A 67 16.31 5.30 4.02
N LYS A 68 16.28 5.39 2.69
CA LYS A 68 17.41 4.93 1.84
C LYS A 68 18.66 5.77 2.08
N ARG A 69 18.52 7.10 2.23
CA ARG A 69 19.63 8.01 2.54
C ARG A 69 20.22 7.75 3.93
N MET A 70 19.37 7.52 4.94
CA MET A 70 19.83 7.20 6.30
C MET A 70 20.50 5.82 6.36
N LYS A 71 19.97 4.80 5.65
CA LYS A 71 20.63 3.49 5.54
C LYS A 71 22.00 3.56 4.85
N GLN A 72 22.14 4.40 3.83
CA GLN A 72 23.44 4.62 3.18
C GLN A 72 24.45 5.36 4.07
N ALA A 73 23.98 6.28 4.92
CA ALA A 73 24.82 6.96 5.92
C ALA A 73 25.19 6.05 7.12
N HIS A 74 24.51 4.92 7.28
CA HIS A 74 24.81 3.86 8.26
C HIS A 74 25.20 2.56 7.56
N ALA A 75 25.89 2.64 6.42
CA ALA A 75 26.71 1.54 5.94
C ALA A 75 27.80 1.26 7.00
N VAL A 76 27.41 0.57 8.07
CA VAL A 76 28.33 -0.28 8.81
C VAL A 76 28.87 -1.22 7.73
N PRO A 77 30.18 -1.21 7.46
CA PRO A 77 30.76 -2.21 6.58
C PRO A 77 30.29 -3.55 7.13
N GLU A 78 29.59 -4.32 6.30
CA GLU A 78 29.43 -5.74 6.57
C GLU A 78 30.87 -6.24 6.73
N PHE A 79 31.26 -6.59 7.96
CA PHE A 79 32.52 -7.25 8.20
C PHE A 79 32.37 -8.60 7.51
N ASP A 80 32.79 -8.65 6.24
CA ASP A 80 32.97 -9.87 5.48
C ASP A 80 33.82 -10.78 6.35
N SER A 81 33.14 -11.76 6.94
CA SER A 81 33.72 -12.76 7.81
C SER A 81 34.38 -13.80 6.92
N GLU A 82 35.43 -13.40 6.19
CA GLU A 82 36.24 -14.26 5.33
C GLU A 82 37.71 -14.31 5.78
N ASP A 83 38.01 -14.01 7.05
CA ASP A 83 39.33 -14.25 7.65
C ASP A 83 39.26 -15.26 8.80
N ASN A 84 38.59 -16.39 8.55
CA ASN A 84 38.63 -17.55 9.43
C ASN A 84 38.86 -18.84 8.63
N GLN A 85 39.78 -18.80 7.67
CA GLN A 85 40.36 -20.00 7.06
C GLN A 85 41.90 -19.97 7.06
N THR A 86 42.53 -18.80 7.20
CA THR A 86 43.98 -18.65 7.22
C THR A 86 44.64 -19.04 8.55
N MET A 87 43.89 -19.10 9.65
CA MET A 87 44.43 -19.48 10.98
C MET A 87 44.29 -20.97 11.31
N VAL A 88 43.53 -21.74 10.52
CA VAL A 88 43.32 -23.18 10.79
C VAL A 88 44.40 -24.02 10.08
N ASP A 89 44.91 -23.56 8.94
CA ASP A 89 45.93 -24.30 8.17
C ASP A 89 47.35 -24.17 8.77
N GLU A 90 47.68 -23.07 9.46
CA GLU A 90 48.99 -22.90 10.08
C GLU A 90 49.16 -23.80 11.33
N ASP A 91 48.11 -23.98 12.14
CA ASP A 91 48.17 -24.81 13.36
C ASP A 91 48.23 -26.32 13.04
N GLU A 92 47.56 -26.76 11.95
CA GLU A 92 47.63 -28.16 11.50
C GLU A 92 48.99 -28.51 10.87
N SER A 93 49.64 -27.54 10.21
CA SER A 93 50.99 -27.73 9.64
C SER A 93 52.08 -27.84 10.73
N ILE A 94 51.98 -27.07 11.81
CA ILE A 94 52.93 -27.10 12.93
C ILE A 94 52.75 -28.35 13.81
N ALA A 95 51.53 -28.87 13.92
CA ALA A 95 51.26 -30.10 14.68
C ALA A 95 51.78 -31.36 13.98
N ASN A 96 51.83 -31.38 12.64
CA ASN A 96 52.27 -32.54 11.87
C ASN A 96 53.79 -32.60 11.62
N GLU A 97 54.53 -31.52 11.88
CA GLU A 97 56.00 -31.51 11.80
C GLU A 97 56.69 -32.02 13.09
N LYS A 98 55.96 -32.11 14.20
CA LYS A 98 56.51 -32.56 15.51
C LYS A 98 56.18 -34.01 15.89
N LYS A 99 55.76 -34.85 14.95
CA LYS A 99 55.42 -36.26 15.20
C LYS A 99 56.24 -37.24 14.37
#